data_AF-A0A7R9UV03-F1
#
_entry.id   AF-A0A7R9UV03-F1
#
_cell.length_a   1.000
_cell.length_b   1.000
_cell.length_c   1.000
_cell.angle_alpha   90.00
_cell.angle_beta   90.00
_cell.angle_gamma   90.00
#
_symmetry.space_group_name_H-M   'P 1'
#
loop_
_entity.id
_entity.type
_entity.pdbx_description
1 polymer ?
#
loop_
_entity_poly.entity_id
_entity_poly.type
_entity_poly.pdbx_seq_one_letter_code
_entity_poly.pdbx_strand_id
1 'polypeptide(L)'
;VELISRAEIDALGSRAILIDCRTAAERGVSTLPNAVSRDEFERARGAEAALAEERWVVPYCTVGMRSGEYALELQRQHALRGLRVRNGEGVLLWSLDGGGLVGPDGKATSRLHTFAPRFTIVRADVQAVQFAGVGLMGVFAVMREGAVRALRRHAARTPPGGGTLAPSDGSGG
;
A
#
# COMPACT_ATOMS: atom_id res chain seq x y z
N VAL A 1 -5.16 -1.33 -11.68
CA VAL A 1 -4.28 -2.48 -11.41
C VAL A 1 -5.15 -3.70 -11.22
N GLU A 2 -4.73 -4.84 -11.75
CA GLU A 2 -5.48 -6.10 -11.62
C GLU A 2 -5.43 -6.61 -10.17
N LEU A 3 -6.51 -7.22 -9.70
CA LEU A 3 -6.53 -7.93 -8.42
C LEU A 3 -5.80 -9.27 -8.54
N ILE A 4 -5.34 -9.81 -7.43
CA ILE A 4 -4.83 -11.19 -7.33
C ILE A 4 -5.39 -11.84 -6.07
N SER A 5 -5.98 -13.01 -6.23
CA SER A 5 -6.55 -13.80 -5.15
C SER A 5 -5.49 -14.55 -4.34
N ARG A 6 -5.88 -15.08 -3.18
CA ARG A 6 -5.00 -15.98 -2.41
C ARG A 6 -4.51 -17.15 -3.25
N ALA A 7 -5.42 -17.86 -3.92
CA ALA A 7 -5.08 -19.06 -4.67
C ALA A 7 -4.02 -18.79 -5.75
N GLU A 8 -4.12 -17.64 -6.42
CA GLU A 8 -3.12 -17.20 -7.38
C GLU A 8 -1.79 -16.81 -6.72
N ILE A 9 -1.81 -16.15 -5.56
CA ILE A 9 -0.58 -15.88 -4.77
C ILE A 9 0.10 -17.19 -4.38
N ASP A 10 -0.67 -18.17 -3.88
CA ASP A 10 -0.17 -19.49 -3.49
C ASP A 10 0.45 -20.21 -4.70
N ALA A 11 -0.16 -20.09 -5.89
CA ALA A 11 0.38 -20.64 -7.13
C ALA A 11 1.68 -19.96 -7.60
N LEU A 12 1.89 -18.68 -7.26
CA LEU A 12 3.15 -17.97 -7.53
C LEU A 12 4.28 -18.38 -6.56
N GLY A 13 3.93 -18.78 -5.33
CA GLY A 13 4.90 -19.16 -4.30
C GLY A 13 5.96 -18.07 -4.06
N SER A 14 7.24 -18.43 -4.08
CA SER A 14 8.37 -17.50 -3.87
C SER A 14 8.53 -16.44 -4.97
N ARG A 15 7.79 -16.57 -6.09
CA ARG A 15 7.77 -15.56 -7.14
C ARG A 15 6.91 -14.35 -6.77
N ALA A 16 6.13 -14.40 -5.68
CA ALA A 16 5.37 -13.27 -5.17
C ALA A 16 6.13 -12.58 -4.03
N ILE A 17 6.27 -11.27 -4.13
CA ILE A 17 6.74 -10.40 -3.05
C ILE A 17 5.50 -9.73 -2.46
N LEU A 18 5.12 -10.15 -1.25
CA LEU A 18 3.97 -9.59 -0.54
C LEU A 18 4.38 -8.32 0.20
N ILE A 19 3.65 -7.22 -0.03
CA ILE A 19 3.92 -5.93 0.61
C ILE A 19 2.73 -5.51 1.47
N ASP A 20 2.93 -5.44 2.79
CA ASP A 20 1.93 -4.96 3.73
C ASP A 20 1.90 -3.42 3.77
N CYS A 21 0.86 -2.85 3.18
CA CYS A 21 0.61 -1.40 3.16
C CYS A 21 -0.19 -0.92 4.39
N ARG A 22 -0.46 -1.77 5.38
CA ARG A 22 -1.12 -1.35 6.63
C ARG A 22 -0.14 -0.59 7.52
N THR A 23 -0.65 0.09 8.53
CA THR A 23 0.17 0.84 9.51
C THR A 23 1.04 -0.10 10.34
N ALA A 24 2.10 0.43 10.96
CA ALA A 24 2.95 -0.36 11.86
C ALA A 24 2.16 -1.01 13.01
N ALA A 25 1.17 -0.31 13.57
CA ALA A 25 0.31 -0.84 14.62
C ALA A 25 -0.54 -2.02 14.12
N GLU A 26 -1.08 -1.94 12.90
CA GLU A 26 -1.87 -3.03 12.31
C GLU A 26 -1.00 -4.26 12.02
N ARG A 27 0.22 -4.06 11.49
CA ARG A 27 1.21 -5.12 11.27
C ARG A 27 1.68 -5.75 12.59
N GLY A 28 1.76 -4.96 13.65
CA GLY A 28 2.10 -5.43 14.99
C GLY A 28 1.08 -6.39 15.60
N VAL A 29 -0.12 -6.49 15.04
CA VAL A 29 -1.08 -7.56 15.39
C VAL A 29 -0.75 -8.84 14.64
N SER A 30 -0.66 -8.74 13.31
CA SER A 30 -0.33 -9.85 12.42
C SER A 30 -0.02 -9.38 11.01
N THR A 31 0.64 -10.22 10.22
CA THR A 31 0.94 -10.05 8.79
C THR A 31 0.67 -11.33 8.01
N LEU A 32 0.76 -11.26 6.67
CA LEU A 32 0.84 -12.46 5.84
C LEU A 32 2.24 -13.09 5.98
N PRO A 33 2.37 -14.42 5.87
CA PRO A 33 3.67 -15.08 5.87
C PRO A 33 4.62 -14.47 4.82
N ASN A 34 5.86 -14.22 5.20
CA ASN A 34 6.93 -13.66 4.35
C ASN A 34 6.66 -12.25 3.78
N ALA A 35 5.63 -11.54 4.25
CA ALA A 35 5.36 -10.18 3.82
C ALA A 35 6.38 -9.19 4.41
N VAL A 36 6.77 -8.20 3.59
CA VAL A 36 7.55 -7.04 4.02
C VAL A 36 6.65 -5.82 4.10
N SER A 37 7.01 -4.83 4.92
CA SER A 37 6.33 -3.53 4.88
C SER A 37 6.69 -2.75 3.62
N ARG A 38 5.83 -1.78 3.26
CA ARG A 38 6.12 -0.80 2.19
C ARG A 38 7.49 -0.14 2.37
N ASP A 39 7.79 0.34 3.58
CA ASP A 39 9.03 1.06 3.85
C ASP A 39 10.26 0.16 3.70
N GLU A 40 10.15 -1.12 4.09
CA GLU A 40 11.20 -2.12 3.88
C GLU A 40 11.43 -2.40 2.40
N PHE A 41 10.35 -2.59 1.64
CA PHE A 41 10.43 -2.81 0.21
C PHE A 41 11.08 -1.62 -0.52
N GLU A 42 10.67 -0.39 -0.22
CA GLU A 42 11.21 0.81 -0.86
C GLU A 42 12.69 1.04 -0.50
N ARG A 43 13.04 0.95 0.79
CA ARG A 43 14.42 1.13 1.26
C ARG A 43 15.37 0.07 0.70
N ALA A 44 14.89 -1.16 0.52
CA ALA A 44 15.68 -2.25 -0.04
C ALA A 44 15.78 -2.20 -1.58
N ARG A 45 15.23 -1.17 -2.24
CA ARG A 45 15.13 -1.12 -3.72
C ARG A 45 14.42 -2.36 -4.28
N GLY A 46 13.34 -2.77 -3.61
CA GLY A 46 12.62 -4.00 -3.90
C GLY A 46 12.07 -4.07 -5.32
N ALA A 47 11.76 -2.93 -5.95
CA ALA A 47 11.32 -2.88 -7.34
C ALA A 47 12.45 -3.28 -8.31
N GLU A 48 13.69 -2.86 -8.05
CA GLU A 48 14.86 -3.27 -8.82
C GLU A 48 15.11 -4.78 -8.71
N ALA A 49 15.03 -5.33 -7.49
CA ALA A 49 15.17 -6.76 -7.26
C ALA A 49 14.05 -7.57 -7.94
N ALA A 50 12.80 -7.09 -7.83
CA ALA A 50 11.66 -7.72 -8.48
C ALA A 50 11.78 -7.76 -10.01
N LEU A 51 12.33 -6.68 -10.62
CA LEU A 51 12.60 -6.63 -12.04
C LEU A 51 13.70 -7.63 -12.45
N ALA A 52 14.82 -7.65 -11.72
CA ALA A 52 15.95 -8.52 -12.02
C ALA A 52 15.58 -10.01 -11.92
N GLU A 53 14.70 -10.36 -10.97
CA GLU A 53 14.28 -11.74 -10.70
C GLU A 53 12.91 -12.09 -11.31
N GLU A 54 12.32 -11.18 -12.10
CA GLU A 54 11.01 -11.34 -12.71
C GLU A 54 9.88 -11.75 -11.74
N ARG A 55 9.95 -11.23 -10.51
CA ARG A 55 8.98 -11.50 -9.44
C ARG A 55 7.76 -10.59 -9.56
N TRP A 56 6.62 -11.12 -9.11
CA TRP A 56 5.39 -10.36 -8.94
C TRP A 56 5.45 -9.55 -7.66
N VAL A 57 5.14 -8.26 -7.76
CA VAL A 57 4.94 -7.38 -6.62
C VAL A 57 3.45 -7.35 -6.28
N VAL A 58 3.12 -7.75 -5.05
CA VAL A 58 1.74 -7.91 -4.59
C VAL A 58 1.53 -7.11 -3.30
N PRO A 59 1.19 -5.82 -3.41
CA PRO A 59 0.81 -5.05 -2.24
C PRO A 59 -0.57 -5.48 -1.75
N TYR A 60 -0.76 -5.52 -0.44
CA TYR A 60 -2.04 -5.77 0.18
C TYR A 60 -2.26 -4.83 1.37
N CYS A 61 -3.51 -4.65 1.75
CA CYS A 61 -3.87 -3.97 2.99
C CYS A 61 -5.06 -4.67 3.65
N THR A 62 -5.91 -3.95 4.39
CA THR A 62 -7.07 -4.55 5.03
C THR A 62 -8.09 -5.09 4.01
N VAL A 63 -8.43 -4.27 3.01
CA VAL A 63 -9.54 -4.48 2.05
C VAL A 63 -9.14 -4.12 0.60
N GLY A 64 -7.84 -4.07 0.29
CA GLY A 64 -7.36 -3.77 -1.07
C GLY A 64 -7.31 -2.28 -1.48
N MET A 65 -7.78 -1.34 -0.66
CA MET A 65 -7.79 0.11 -1.00
C MET A 65 -6.40 0.76 -0.99
N ARG A 66 -5.74 0.85 0.18
CA ARG A 66 -4.39 1.47 0.32
C ARG A 66 -3.35 0.80 -0.58
N SER A 67 -3.47 -0.52 -0.73
CA SER A 67 -2.59 -1.31 -1.58
C SER A 67 -2.87 -1.09 -3.07
N GLY A 68 -4.12 -0.88 -3.48
CA GLY A 68 -4.46 -0.53 -4.85
C GLY A 68 -3.85 0.80 -5.27
N GLU A 69 -3.90 1.81 -4.39
CA GLU A 69 -3.23 3.10 -4.63
C GLU A 69 -1.73 2.94 -4.80
N TYR A 70 -1.08 2.17 -3.92
CA TYR A 70 0.36 1.92 -3.99
C TYR A 70 0.76 1.09 -5.22
N ALA A 71 -0.04 0.08 -5.57
CA ALA A 71 0.19 -0.73 -6.76
C ALA A 71 0.09 0.11 -8.05
N LEU A 72 -0.86 1.05 -8.13
CA LEU A 72 -0.95 2.02 -9.22
C LEU A 72 0.25 2.98 -9.24
N GLU A 73 0.76 3.38 -8.07
CA GLU A 73 1.98 4.18 -7.95
C GLU A 73 3.20 3.42 -8.53
N LEU A 74 3.40 2.17 -8.13
CA LEU A 74 4.47 1.30 -8.64
C LEU A 74 4.36 1.09 -10.15
N GLN A 75 3.17 0.77 -10.67
CA GLN A 75 2.96 0.62 -12.12
C GLN A 75 3.33 1.89 -12.88
N ARG A 76 2.96 3.06 -12.37
CA ARG A 76 3.30 4.35 -12.99
C ARG A 76 4.81 4.64 -12.96
N GLN A 77 5.46 4.38 -11.83
CA GLN A 77 6.91 4.62 -11.65
C GLN A 77 7.77 3.69 -12.52
N HIS A 78 7.29 2.48 -12.79
CA HIS A 78 8.04 1.44 -13.50
C HIS A 78 7.40 1.01 -14.83
N ALA A 79 6.53 1.84 -15.42
CA ALA A 79 5.78 1.52 -16.63
C ALA A 79 6.67 1.08 -17.80
N LEU A 80 7.82 1.74 -17.99
CA LEU A 80 8.77 1.43 -19.06
C LEU A 80 9.72 0.26 -18.73
N ARG A 81 9.69 -0.23 -17.48
CA ARG A 81 10.59 -1.28 -16.99
C ARG A 81 9.91 -2.65 -16.93
N GLY A 82 8.59 -2.73 -17.11
CA GLY A 82 7.85 -3.99 -17.11
C GLY A 82 7.67 -4.62 -15.72
N LEU A 83 7.64 -3.82 -14.66
CA LEU A 83 7.41 -4.33 -13.30
C LEU A 83 6.03 -5.01 -13.21
N ARG A 84 6.02 -6.29 -12.81
CA ARG A 84 4.81 -7.09 -12.68
C ARG A 84 4.14 -6.76 -11.35
N VAL A 85 3.02 -6.05 -11.39
CA VAL A 85 2.30 -5.60 -10.18
C VAL A 85 0.83 -6.02 -10.23
N ARG A 86 0.34 -6.69 -9.19
CA ARG A 86 -1.09 -6.96 -8.94
C ARG A 86 -1.45 -6.54 -7.52
N ASN A 87 -2.69 -6.13 -7.29
CA ASN A 87 -3.17 -5.72 -5.97
C ASN A 87 -3.78 -6.91 -5.25
N GLY A 88 -3.26 -7.26 -4.07
CA GLY A 88 -3.86 -8.28 -3.23
C GLY A 88 -5.23 -7.83 -2.73
N GLU A 89 -6.16 -8.77 -2.67
CA GLU A 89 -7.56 -8.54 -2.26
C GLU A 89 -7.70 -8.05 -0.81
N GLY A 90 -6.66 -8.24 0.00
CA GLY A 90 -6.56 -7.77 1.37
C GLY A 90 -6.60 -8.91 2.37
N VAL A 91 -6.10 -8.61 3.57
CA VAL A 91 -5.93 -9.59 4.65
C VAL A 91 -7.26 -10.17 5.17
N LEU A 92 -8.38 -9.46 5.00
CA LEU A 92 -9.70 -9.99 5.36
C LEU A 92 -10.10 -11.15 4.44
N LEU A 93 -10.06 -10.94 3.12
CA LEU A 93 -10.36 -11.99 2.14
C LEU A 93 -9.36 -13.14 2.23
N TRP A 94 -8.07 -12.82 2.39
CA TRP A 94 -7.05 -13.82 2.71
C TRP A 94 -7.43 -14.72 3.89
N SER A 95 -7.92 -14.14 4.98
CA SER A 95 -8.32 -14.89 6.17
C SER A 95 -9.53 -15.79 5.90
N LEU A 96 -10.50 -15.31 5.12
CA LEU A 96 -11.71 -16.05 4.75
C LEU A 96 -11.39 -17.25 3.86
N ASP A 97 -10.42 -17.09 2.96
CA ASP A 97 -9.93 -18.17 2.11
C ASP A 97 -9.09 -19.20 2.89
N GLY A 98 -8.93 -19.03 4.21
CA GLY A 98 -8.20 -19.93 5.11
C GLY A 98 -6.70 -19.65 5.19
N GLY A 99 -6.26 -18.47 4.77
CA GLY A 99 -4.85 -18.11 4.73
C GLY A 99 -4.28 -17.90 6.12
N GLY A 100 -3.06 -18.39 6.36
CA GLY A 100 -2.38 -18.26 7.64
C GLY A 100 -2.01 -16.79 7.94
N LEU A 101 -1.91 -16.46 9.23
CA LEU A 101 -1.41 -15.17 9.71
C LEU A 101 -0.21 -15.40 10.62
N VAL A 102 0.72 -14.46 10.61
CA VAL A 102 1.94 -14.50 11.41
C VAL A 102 1.94 -13.32 12.38
N GLY A 103 2.22 -13.58 13.65
CA GLY A 103 2.36 -12.57 14.70
C GLY A 103 3.72 -11.87 14.67
N PRO A 104 3.91 -10.83 15.49
CA PRO A 104 5.18 -10.10 15.57
C PRO A 104 6.37 -10.95 16.07
N ASP A 105 6.10 -12.08 16.73
CA ASP A 105 7.09 -13.07 17.16
C ASP A 105 7.45 -14.09 16.07
N GLY A 106 6.89 -13.95 14.87
CA GLY A 106 7.09 -14.87 13.75
C GLY A 106 6.27 -16.16 13.85
N LYS A 107 5.41 -16.32 14.86
CA LYS A 107 4.60 -17.53 15.04
C LYS A 107 3.21 -17.37 14.41
N ALA A 108 2.59 -18.50 14.10
CA ALA A 108 1.20 -18.52 13.64
C ALA A 108 0.28 -17.86 14.68
N THR A 109 -0.66 -17.05 14.21
CA THR A 109 -1.64 -16.35 15.06
C THR A 109 -3.02 -16.42 14.43
N SER A 110 -4.06 -16.38 15.27
CA SER A 110 -5.44 -16.20 14.83
C SER A 110 -5.90 -14.74 14.92
N ARG A 111 -5.04 -13.81 15.32
CA ARG A 111 -5.43 -12.40 15.54
C ARG A 111 -5.34 -11.60 14.24
N LEU A 112 -6.36 -10.83 13.94
CA LEU A 112 -6.38 -9.95 12.76
C LEU A 112 -6.96 -8.57 13.09
N HIS A 113 -6.21 -7.50 12.79
CA HIS A 113 -6.75 -6.16 12.95
C HIS A 113 -7.77 -5.83 11.85
N THR A 114 -9.04 -5.66 12.22
CA THR A 114 -10.10 -5.23 11.31
C THR A 114 -10.31 -3.72 11.48
N PHE A 115 -9.96 -2.95 10.44
CA PHE A 115 -9.86 -1.49 10.47
C PHE A 115 -10.99 -0.76 11.21
N ALA A 116 -12.23 -1.26 11.12
CA ALA A 116 -13.39 -0.77 11.87
C ALA A 116 -14.40 -1.90 12.13
N PRO A 117 -15.35 -1.74 13.09
CA PRO A 117 -16.39 -2.74 13.41
C PRO A 117 -17.15 -3.32 12.22
N ARG A 118 -17.43 -2.50 11.21
CA ARG A 118 -18.10 -2.93 9.98
C ARG A 118 -17.29 -3.88 9.08
N PHE A 119 -16.00 -4.07 9.38
CA PHE A 119 -15.08 -4.93 8.65
C PHE A 119 -14.71 -6.21 9.42
N THR A 120 -15.59 -6.69 10.30
CA THR A 120 -15.34 -7.85 11.18
C THR A 120 -15.76 -9.18 10.52
N ILE A 121 -15.82 -9.23 9.19
CA ILE A 121 -16.09 -10.47 8.45
C ILE A 121 -14.76 -11.18 8.26
N VAL A 122 -14.47 -12.12 9.15
CA VAL A 122 -13.27 -12.96 9.18
C VAL A 122 -13.69 -14.43 9.33
N ARG A 123 -12.76 -15.35 9.08
CA ARG A 123 -13.00 -16.79 9.31
C ARG A 123 -13.33 -17.05 10.78
N ALA A 124 -14.14 -18.06 11.06
CA ALA A 124 -14.72 -18.29 12.39
C ALA A 124 -13.68 -18.48 13.52
N ASP A 125 -12.49 -18.99 13.19
CA ASP A 125 -11.39 -19.20 14.12
C ASP A 125 -10.37 -18.04 14.14
N VAL A 126 -10.63 -16.95 13.42
CA VAL A 126 -9.83 -15.73 13.43
C VAL A 126 -10.45 -14.73 14.38
N GLN A 127 -9.68 -14.29 15.37
CA GLN A 127 -10.04 -13.24 16.29
C GLN A 127 -9.83 -11.86 15.63
N ALA A 128 -10.91 -11.22 15.22
CA ALA A 128 -10.90 -9.82 14.84
C ALA A 128 -10.57 -8.93 16.05
N VAL A 129 -9.58 -8.05 15.91
CA VAL A 129 -9.20 -7.07 16.92
C VAL A 129 -9.24 -5.66 16.34
N GLN A 130 -9.49 -4.69 17.20
CA GLN A 130 -9.48 -3.26 16.88
C GLN A 130 -8.67 -2.53 17.94
N PHE A 131 -8.04 -1.42 17.57
CA PHE A 131 -7.46 -0.54 18.57
C PHE A 131 -8.58 0.06 19.43
N ALA A 132 -8.46 -0.09 20.74
CA ALA A 132 -9.33 0.61 21.67
C ALA A 132 -9.14 2.13 21.49
N GLY A 133 -10.22 2.83 21.12
CA GLY A 133 -10.27 4.29 21.27
C GLY A 133 -9.72 5.15 20.12
N VAL A 134 -9.64 4.66 18.88
CA VAL A 134 -9.48 5.58 17.73
C VAL A 134 -10.86 5.99 17.23
N GLY A 135 -11.52 6.88 17.99
CA GLY A 135 -12.67 7.62 17.49
C GLY A 135 -12.31 8.32 16.17
N LEU A 136 -13.34 8.65 15.38
CA LEU A 136 -13.37 9.31 14.07
C LEU A 136 -12.16 10.21 13.69
N MET A 137 -11.50 10.84 14.66
CA MET A 137 -10.31 11.70 14.53
C MET A 137 -9.04 11.04 13.96
N GLY A 138 -8.74 9.77 14.29
CA GLY A 138 -7.51 9.13 13.77
C GLY A 138 -7.57 8.82 12.28
N VAL A 139 -8.77 8.56 11.76
CA VAL A 139 -9.03 8.34 10.33
C VAL A 139 -8.81 9.62 9.52
N PHE A 140 -9.20 10.78 10.06
CA PHE A 140 -8.96 12.09 9.42
C PHE A 140 -7.48 12.48 9.43
N ALA A 141 -6.71 12.09 10.44
CA ALA A 141 -5.27 12.38 10.51
C ALA A 141 -4.48 11.67 9.39
N VAL A 142 -4.76 10.38 9.16
CA VAL A 142 -4.14 9.60 8.08
C VAL A 142 -4.55 10.12 6.70
N MET A 143 -5.83 10.50 6.50
CA MET A 143 -6.28 11.11 5.26
C MET A 143 -5.65 12.50 5.02
N ARG A 144 -5.47 13.31 6.07
CA ARG A 144 -4.76 14.60 5.98
C ARG A 144 -3.30 14.42 5.57
N GLU A 145 -2.59 13.44 6.12
CA GLU A 145 -1.21 13.18 5.70
C GLU A 145 -1.09 12.77 4.23
N GLY A 146 -2.01 11.92 3.75
CA GLY A 146 -2.08 11.53 2.34
C GLY A 146 -2.31 12.74 1.42
N ALA A 147 -3.26 13.61 1.78
CA ALA A 147 -3.55 14.84 1.06
C ALA A 147 -2.37 15.84 1.08
N VAL A 148 -1.71 16.02 2.22
CA VAL A 148 -0.53 16.90 2.35
C VAL A 148 0.64 16.38 1.52
N ARG A 149 0.89 15.06 1.50
CA ARG A 149 1.92 14.46 0.64
C ARG A 149 1.57 14.63 -0.86
N ALA A 150 0.31 14.51 -1.23
CA ALA A 150 -0.15 14.76 -2.60
C ALA A 150 0.06 16.23 -3.03
N LEU A 151 -0.30 17.19 -2.16
CA LEU A 151 -0.09 18.62 -2.38
C LEU A 151 1.40 18.99 -2.51
N ARG A 152 2.27 18.44 -1.66
CA ARG A 152 3.73 18.67 -1.74
C ARG A 152 4.34 18.13 -3.04
N ARG A 153 3.86 16.98 -3.54
CA ARG A 153 4.28 16.43 -4.84
C ARG A 153 3.80 17.24 -6.03
N HIS A 154 2.63 17.89 -5.92
CA HIS A 154 2.13 18.81 -6.95
C HIS A 154 2.94 20.12 -6.97
N ALA A 155 3.18 20.72 -5.80
CA ALA A 155 3.97 21.95 -5.67
C ALA A 155 5.42 21.79 -6.17
N ALA A 156 6.03 20.61 -5.99
CA ALA A 156 7.38 20.32 -6.49
C ALA A 156 7.46 20.13 -8.02
N ARG A 157 6.32 20.03 -8.73
CA ARG A 157 6.25 19.83 -10.20
C ARG A 157 5.87 21.11 -10.97
N THR A 158 5.46 22.16 -10.27
CA THR A 158 5.11 23.44 -10.88
C THR A 158 6.28 24.41 -10.67
N PRO A 159 7.06 24.79 -11.70
CA PRO A 159 8.06 25.84 -11.54
C PRO A 159 7.36 27.16 -11.21
N PRO A 160 7.93 28.02 -10.34
CA PRO A 160 7.35 29.33 -10.06
C PRO A 160 7.28 30.12 -11.37
N GLY A 161 6.07 30.62 -11.69
CA GLY A 161 5.79 31.32 -12.92
C GLY A 161 6.73 32.50 -13.15
N GLY A 162 7.44 32.48 -14.28
CA GLY A 162 8.14 33.62 -14.83
C GLY A 162 7.12 34.65 -15.35
N GLY A 163 6.74 35.58 -14.49
CA GLY A 163 6.03 36.80 -14.87
C GLY A 163 7.02 37.95 -14.96
N THR A 164 7.60 38.18 -16.14
CA THR A 164 8.27 39.45 -16.46
C THR A 164 7.45 40.12 -17.56
N LEU A 165 6.56 41.04 -17.17
CA LEU A 165 5.99 42.02 -18.09
C LEU A 165 7.06 43.11 -18.29
N ALA A 166 7.63 43.17 -19.49
CA ALA A 166 8.48 44.28 -19.91
C ALA A 166 7.62 45.52 -20.15
N PRO A 167 8.08 46.74 -19.80
CA PRO A 167 7.40 47.96 -20.21
C PRO A 167 7.63 48.20 -21.71
N SER A 168 6.55 48.52 -22.41
CA SER A 168 6.60 48.97 -23.81
C SER A 168 7.02 50.44 -23.84
N ASP A 169 8.25 50.71 -24.27
CA ASP A 169 8.70 52.06 -24.58
C ASP A 169 8.04 52.50 -25.90
N GLY A 170 7.17 53.49 -25.79
CA GLY A 170 6.61 54.21 -26.92
C GLY A 170 7.61 55.25 -27.44
N SER A 171 8.06 55.07 -28.67
CA SER A 171 8.64 56.15 -29.48
C SER A 171 8.15 56.00 -30.91
N GLY A 172 7.22 56.86 -31.31
CA GLY A 172 6.83 57.05 -32.69
C GLY A 172 6.57 58.53 -32.95
N GLY A 173 7.20 59.05 -34.00
CA GLY A 173 6.78 60.25 -34.73
C GLY A 173 7.26 61.58 -34.17
#